data_AF-J3B118-F1
#
_entry.id   AF-J3B118-F1
#
_cell.length_a   1.000
_cell.length_b   1.000
_cell.length_c   1.000
_cell.angle_alpha   90.00
_cell.angle_beta   90.00
_cell.angle_gamma   90.00
#
_symmetry.space_group_name_H-M   'P 1'
#
loop_
_entity.id
_entity.type
_entity.pdbx_description
1 polymer ?
#
loop_
_entity_poly.entity_id
_entity_poly.type
_entity_poly.pdbx_seq_one_letter_code
_entity_poly.pdbx_strand_id
1 'polypeptide(L)'
;MSHAECLAQILAEPLSYLHPQRLPMPEGFDRPEARHWLNQILLEDLERSGPWPSTPLTAVAKQWVRHWRQLTYIARLMGAYRLMPDLARGAALLGLPLSLRRFAGYSLGVRCGLPIGGAPVSIEQIEAAGLNALWSWYEQVPPALLSRLTLQFSEPVVRLHWQWPVTQPDTALFLLAVQHARRYPNPD
;
A
#
# COMPACT_ATOMS: atom_id res chain seq x y z
N MET A 1 19.90 -2.39 -8.78
CA MET A 1 19.04 -1.60 -9.66
C MET A 1 19.05 -0.16 -9.20
N SER A 2 19.20 0.78 -10.13
CA SER A 2 19.06 2.21 -9.87
C SER A 2 17.58 2.57 -9.59
N HIS A 3 17.33 3.72 -8.96
CA HIS A 3 15.95 4.19 -8.74
C HIS A 3 15.18 4.39 -10.06
N ALA A 4 15.89 4.78 -11.13
CA ALA A 4 15.31 4.96 -12.45
C ALA A 4 14.85 3.63 -13.07
N GLU A 5 15.64 2.57 -12.92
CA GLU A 5 15.28 1.22 -13.39
C GLU A 5 14.08 0.67 -12.62
N CYS A 6 14.06 0.80 -11.29
CA CYS A 6 12.91 0.37 -10.49
C CYS A 6 11.65 1.15 -10.88
N LEU A 7 11.77 2.47 -11.08
CA LEU A 7 10.65 3.30 -11.53
C LEU A 7 10.15 2.85 -12.91
N ALA A 8 11.04 2.65 -13.87
CA ALA A 8 10.68 2.19 -15.22
C ALA A 8 9.93 0.84 -15.16
N GLN A 9 10.41 -0.09 -14.33
CA GLN A 9 9.73 -1.38 -14.15
C GLN A 9 8.34 -1.24 -13.53
N ILE A 10 8.19 -0.43 -12.48
CA ILE A 10 6.88 -0.15 -11.86
C ILE A 10 5.92 0.43 -12.90
N LEU A 11 6.43 1.32 -13.75
CA LEU A 11 5.60 1.98 -14.75
C LEU A 11 5.19 1.04 -15.88
N ALA A 12 6.04 0.10 -16.28
CA ALA A 12 5.84 -0.79 -17.43
C ALA A 12 5.17 -2.15 -17.10
N GLU A 13 5.24 -2.62 -15.85
CA GLU A 13 4.82 -3.99 -15.49
C GLU A 13 3.76 -4.03 -14.36
N PRO A 14 2.55 -3.50 -14.57
CA PRO A 14 1.50 -3.46 -13.55
C PRO A 14 1.08 -4.84 -13.02
N LEU A 15 1.10 -5.89 -13.86
CA LEU A 15 0.81 -7.26 -13.42
C LEU A 15 1.78 -7.79 -12.36
N SER A 16 2.97 -7.20 -12.22
CA SER A 16 3.96 -7.66 -11.25
C SER A 16 3.59 -7.32 -9.80
N TYR A 17 2.64 -6.41 -9.60
CA TYR A 17 2.18 -5.97 -8.29
C TYR A 17 0.65 -5.85 -8.18
N LEU A 18 -0.10 -6.18 -9.24
CA LEU A 18 -1.56 -6.18 -9.25
C LEU A 18 -2.09 -7.17 -8.21
N HIS A 19 -3.05 -6.73 -7.41
CA HIS A 19 -3.69 -7.60 -6.42
C HIS A 19 -4.45 -8.75 -7.12
N PRO A 20 -4.26 -10.03 -6.71
CA PRO A 20 -4.86 -11.18 -7.40
C PRO A 20 -6.39 -11.14 -7.54
N GLN A 21 -7.09 -10.53 -6.57
CA GLN A 21 -8.55 -10.39 -6.64
C GLN A 21 -9.03 -9.38 -7.70
N ARG A 22 -8.15 -8.50 -8.21
CA ARG A 22 -8.52 -7.53 -9.26
C ARG A 22 -8.54 -8.17 -10.64
N LEU A 23 -7.68 -9.16 -10.86
CA LEU A 23 -7.60 -9.90 -12.11
C LEU A 23 -7.21 -11.35 -11.79
N PRO A 24 -8.19 -12.26 -11.65
CA PRO A 24 -7.89 -13.67 -11.57
C PRO A 24 -7.27 -14.10 -12.90
N MET A 25 -6.01 -14.54 -12.87
CA MET A 25 -5.30 -14.95 -14.08
C MET A 25 -5.95 -16.22 -14.64
N PRO A 26 -6.46 -16.22 -15.88
CA PRO A 26 -6.97 -17.44 -16.49
C PRO A 26 -5.85 -18.46 -16.67
N GLU A 27 -6.17 -19.76 -16.53
CA GLU A 27 -5.20 -20.82 -16.76
C GLU A 27 -4.57 -20.70 -18.16
N GLY A 28 -3.24 -20.83 -18.24
CA GLY A 28 -2.49 -20.70 -19.48
C GLY A 28 -2.02 -19.28 -19.84
N PHE A 29 -2.41 -18.26 -19.08
CA PHE A 29 -1.92 -16.88 -19.24
C PHE A 29 -0.65 -16.55 -18.44
N ASP A 30 0.01 -17.56 -17.87
CA ASP A 30 1.27 -17.39 -17.15
C ASP A 30 2.51 -17.26 -18.05
N ARG A 31 2.33 -17.41 -19.38
CA ARG A 31 3.44 -17.29 -20.34
C ARG A 31 3.91 -15.84 -20.48
N PRO A 32 5.22 -15.59 -20.70
CA PRO A 32 5.77 -14.25 -20.83
C PRO A 32 5.06 -13.36 -21.86
N GLU A 33 4.66 -13.93 -23.00
CA GLU A 33 4.00 -13.19 -24.08
C GLU A 33 2.58 -12.76 -23.68
N ALA A 34 1.83 -13.64 -23.01
CA ALA A 34 0.50 -13.34 -22.51
C ALA A 34 0.55 -12.25 -21.43
N ARG A 35 1.53 -12.34 -20.53
CA ARG A 35 1.78 -11.32 -19.50
C ARG A 35 2.18 -9.97 -20.12
N HIS A 36 2.96 -9.97 -21.19
CA HIS A 36 3.32 -8.74 -21.90
C HIS A 36 2.07 -8.02 -22.42
N TRP A 37 1.18 -8.72 -23.13
CA TRP A 37 -0.06 -8.14 -23.66
C TRP A 37 -1.00 -7.65 -22.57
N LEU A 38 -1.16 -8.41 -21.50
CA LEU A 38 -1.97 -7.99 -20.36
C LEU A 38 -1.42 -6.73 -19.67
N ASN A 39 -0.09 -6.60 -19.56
CA ASN A 39 0.51 -5.36 -19.08
C ASN A 39 0.16 -4.18 -20.01
N GLN A 40 0.27 -4.35 -21.34
CA GLN A 40 -0.08 -3.28 -22.29
C GLN A 40 -1.55 -2.84 -22.15
N ILE A 41 -2.48 -3.80 -22.04
CA ILE A 41 -3.91 -3.49 -21.84
C ILE A 41 -4.12 -2.69 -20.55
N LEU A 42 -3.48 -3.08 -19.45
CA LEU A 42 -3.56 -2.32 -18.19
C LEU A 42 -2.95 -0.92 -18.30
N LEU A 43 -1.90 -0.76 -19.11
CA LEU A 43 -1.25 0.54 -19.31
C LEU A 43 -2.12 1.52 -20.09
N GLU A 44 -2.92 1.06 -21.06
CA GLU A 44 -3.82 1.93 -21.82
C GLU A 44 -4.78 2.73 -20.92
N ASP A 45 -5.25 2.11 -19.83
CA ASP A 45 -6.08 2.80 -18.82
C ASP A 45 -5.25 3.60 -17.81
N LEU A 46 -4.06 3.12 -17.42
CA LEU A 46 -3.20 3.79 -16.44
C LEU A 46 -2.50 5.04 -16.99
N GLU A 47 -2.18 5.07 -18.28
CA GLU A 47 -1.58 6.24 -18.94
C GLU A 47 -2.55 7.43 -19.01
N ARG A 48 -3.87 7.16 -18.97
CA ARG A 48 -4.90 8.20 -18.81
C ARG A 48 -4.88 8.84 -17.42
N SER A 49 -4.23 8.22 -16.43
CA SER A 49 -4.23 8.66 -15.03
C SER A 49 -3.19 9.73 -14.70
N GLY A 50 -2.37 10.15 -15.67
CA GLY A 50 -1.54 11.35 -15.55
C GLY A 50 -0.20 11.27 -16.28
N PRO A 51 0.40 12.44 -16.56
CA PRO A 51 1.67 12.50 -17.27
C PRO A 51 2.80 11.90 -16.44
N TRP A 52 3.84 11.47 -17.15
CA TRP A 52 5.07 11.00 -16.53
C TRP A 52 5.68 12.10 -15.65
N PRO A 53 6.31 11.75 -14.51
CA PRO A 53 6.98 12.73 -13.69
C PRO A 53 8.15 13.33 -14.48
N SER A 54 7.98 14.56 -14.96
CA SER A 54 9.01 15.36 -15.61
C SER A 54 9.94 16.04 -14.59
N THR A 55 9.56 16.02 -13.31
CA THR A 55 10.35 16.52 -12.18
C THR A 55 11.05 15.38 -11.42
N PRO A 56 12.21 15.67 -10.79
CA PRO A 56 12.90 14.68 -9.97
C PRO A 56 12.01 14.22 -8.81
N LEU A 57 11.99 12.91 -8.56
CA LEU A 57 11.23 12.33 -7.46
C LEU A 57 11.65 12.92 -6.11
N THR A 58 10.66 13.21 -5.27
CA THR A 58 10.84 13.56 -3.87
C THR A 58 11.50 12.42 -3.08
N ALA A 59 12.02 12.71 -1.89
CA ALA A 59 12.65 11.68 -1.04
C ALA A 59 11.67 10.55 -0.67
N VAL A 60 10.40 10.88 -0.39
CA VAL A 60 9.37 9.87 -0.08
C VAL A 60 9.02 9.04 -1.31
N ALA A 61 8.87 9.66 -2.50
CA ALA A 61 8.61 8.93 -3.74
C ALA A 61 9.76 7.98 -4.09
N LYS A 62 11.02 8.36 -3.84
CA LYS A 62 12.18 7.47 -3.99
C LYS A 62 12.10 6.27 -3.04
N GLN A 63 11.68 6.47 -1.79
CA GLN A 63 11.49 5.36 -0.85
C GLN A 63 10.35 4.43 -1.30
N TRP A 64 9.26 4.96 -1.83
CA TRP A 64 8.18 4.16 -2.39
C TRP A 64 8.66 3.30 -3.55
N VAL A 65 9.35 3.88 -4.51
CA VAL A 65 9.92 3.14 -5.65
C VAL A 65 10.87 2.04 -5.16
N ARG A 66 11.73 2.34 -4.18
CA ARG A 66 12.65 1.36 -3.60
C ARG A 66 11.94 0.19 -2.93
N HIS A 67 10.84 0.46 -2.25
CA HIS A 67 10.09 -0.52 -1.45
C HIS A 67 8.77 -0.91 -2.10
N TRP A 68 8.63 -0.76 -3.42
CA TRP A 68 7.33 -0.78 -4.10
C TRP A 68 6.48 -2.00 -3.78
N ARG A 69 7.05 -3.20 -3.94
CA ARG A 69 6.38 -4.48 -3.64
C ARG A 69 6.10 -4.71 -2.16
N GLN A 70 6.81 -4.00 -1.28
CA GLN A 70 6.61 -4.05 0.17
C GLN A 70 5.60 -3.01 0.66
N LEU A 71 5.12 -2.10 -0.20
CA LEU A 71 4.21 -1.03 0.21
C LEU A 71 2.88 -1.56 0.77
N THR A 72 2.38 -2.70 0.29
CA THR A 72 1.20 -3.36 0.86
C THR A 72 1.44 -3.83 2.30
N TYR A 73 2.59 -4.45 2.56
CA TYR A 73 2.95 -4.86 3.92
C TYR A 73 3.23 -3.66 4.84
N ILE A 74 3.95 -2.65 4.34
CA ILE A 74 4.16 -1.38 5.05
C ILE A 74 2.83 -0.72 5.39
N ALA A 75 1.88 -0.67 4.43
CA ALA A 75 0.54 -0.18 4.66
C ALA A 75 -0.16 -0.96 5.78
N ARG A 76 -0.15 -2.29 5.76
CA ARG A 76 -0.73 -3.12 6.83
C ARG A 76 -0.16 -2.78 8.21
N LEU A 77 1.15 -2.58 8.32
CA LEU A 77 1.82 -2.17 9.57
C LEU A 77 1.31 -0.79 10.03
N MET A 78 1.30 0.20 9.14
CA MET A 78 0.81 1.55 9.43
C MET A 78 -0.67 1.53 9.84
N GLY A 79 -1.50 0.76 9.13
CA GLY A 79 -2.91 0.59 9.43
C GLY A 79 -3.13 -0.05 10.80
N ALA A 80 -2.41 -1.14 11.11
CA ALA A 80 -2.54 -1.83 12.39
C ALA A 80 -2.14 -0.91 13.56
N TYR A 81 -1.11 -0.08 13.37
CA TYR A 81 -0.73 0.94 14.35
C TYR A 81 -1.84 1.99 14.56
N ARG A 82 -2.39 2.53 13.47
CA ARG A 82 -3.44 3.57 13.53
C ARG A 82 -4.74 3.07 14.15
N LEU A 83 -5.11 1.82 13.85
CA LEU A 83 -6.34 1.19 14.34
C LEU A 83 -6.16 0.45 15.67
N MET A 84 -4.96 0.52 16.27
CA MET A 84 -4.68 -0.21 17.51
C MET A 84 -5.70 0.09 18.63
N PRO A 85 -6.17 1.33 18.88
CA PRO A 85 -7.18 1.57 19.91
C PRO A 85 -8.47 0.75 19.72
N ASP A 86 -8.91 0.61 18.47
CA ASP A 86 -10.11 -0.17 18.12
C ASP A 86 -9.81 -1.68 18.08
N LEU A 87 -8.61 -2.08 17.67
CA LEU A 87 -8.15 -3.48 17.71
C LEU A 87 -7.99 -4.00 19.16
N ALA A 88 -7.57 -3.14 20.08
CA ALA A 88 -7.48 -3.46 21.50
C ALA A 88 -8.87 -3.64 22.11
N ARG A 89 -9.87 -2.90 21.60
CA ARG A 89 -11.27 -3.04 22.02
C ARG A 89 -11.81 -4.39 21.50
N GLY A 90 -12.16 -5.28 22.42
CA GLY A 90 -12.73 -6.59 22.07
C GLY A 90 -11.70 -7.63 21.61
N ALA A 91 -10.41 -7.43 21.90
CA ALA A 91 -9.33 -8.40 21.64
C ALA A 91 -9.14 -8.80 20.17
N ALA A 92 -9.66 -8.02 19.21
CA ALA A 92 -9.45 -8.23 17.77
C ALA A 92 -7.96 -8.26 17.39
N LEU A 93 -7.11 -7.56 18.16
CA LEU A 93 -5.66 -7.62 18.06
C LEU A 93 -5.13 -9.06 18.10
N LEU A 94 -5.72 -9.96 18.91
CA LEU A 94 -5.25 -11.35 19.03
C LEU A 94 -5.44 -12.18 17.75
N GLY A 95 -6.38 -11.78 16.89
CA GLY A 95 -6.62 -12.41 15.58
C GLY A 95 -5.63 -11.99 14.50
N LEU A 96 -4.76 -11.00 14.77
CA LEU A 96 -3.78 -10.54 13.78
C LEU A 96 -2.50 -11.39 13.77
N PRO A 97 -1.83 -11.49 12.60
CA PRO A 97 -0.47 -12.02 12.51
C PRO A 97 0.47 -11.38 13.54
N LEU A 98 1.39 -12.18 14.09
CA LEU A 98 2.28 -11.74 15.16
C LEU A 98 3.10 -10.50 14.78
N SER A 99 3.51 -10.41 13.51
CA SER A 99 4.26 -9.26 12.99
C SER A 99 3.45 -7.95 13.09
N LEU A 100 2.17 -7.97 12.71
CA LEU A 100 1.28 -6.81 12.81
C LEU A 100 0.98 -6.47 14.28
N ARG A 101 0.76 -7.48 15.13
CA ARG A 101 0.53 -7.28 16.57
C ARG A 101 1.70 -6.58 17.25
N ARG A 102 2.92 -7.04 17.00
CA ARG A 102 4.15 -6.45 17.55
C ARG A 102 4.29 -5.00 17.12
N PHE A 103 4.08 -4.72 15.83
CA PHE A 103 4.21 -3.37 15.31
C PHE A 103 3.12 -2.43 15.85
N ALA A 104 1.87 -2.87 15.91
CA ALA A 104 0.76 -2.10 16.47
C ALA A 104 0.99 -1.75 17.95
N GLY A 105 1.73 -2.59 18.68
CA GLY A 105 2.12 -2.36 20.07
C GLY A 105 3.14 -1.24 20.30
N TYR A 106 3.84 -0.75 19.25
CA TYR A 106 4.77 0.36 19.42
C TYR A 106 4.04 1.64 19.86
N SER A 107 4.69 2.44 20.71
CA SER A 107 4.19 3.75 21.14
C SER A 107 5.00 4.84 20.46
N LEU A 108 4.49 5.38 19.33
CA LEU A 108 5.18 6.39 18.52
C LEU A 108 4.62 7.81 18.73
N GLY A 109 3.75 7.98 19.73
CA GLY A 109 3.08 9.24 20.05
C GLY A 109 1.56 9.15 19.90
N VAL A 110 0.92 10.30 19.71
CA VAL A 110 -0.54 10.41 19.54
C VAL A 110 -0.96 9.68 18.27
N ARG A 111 -1.93 8.78 18.39
CA ARG A 111 -2.51 8.07 17.25
C ARG A 111 -3.70 8.86 16.73
N CYS A 112 -3.62 9.32 15.49
CA CYS A 112 -4.78 9.85 14.79
C CYS A 112 -5.67 8.68 14.36
N GLY A 113 -6.69 8.42 15.17
CA GLY A 113 -7.71 7.41 14.90
C GLY A 113 -8.48 7.72 13.62
N LEU A 114 -9.02 6.67 13.00
CA LEU A 114 -9.92 6.78 11.87
C LEU A 114 -11.36 6.58 12.35
N PRO A 115 -12.36 7.20 11.70
CA PRO A 115 -13.75 7.00 12.05
C PRO A 115 -14.18 5.59 11.63
N ILE A 116 -13.99 4.62 12.52
CA ILE A 116 -14.47 3.25 12.35
C ILE A 116 -15.74 3.10 13.18
N GLY A 117 -16.84 2.73 12.51
CA GLY A 117 -18.07 2.35 13.21
C GLY A 117 -17.80 1.15 14.11
N GLY A 118 -18.46 1.06 15.26
CA GLY A 118 -18.13 0.14 16.37
C GLY A 118 -18.16 -1.38 16.11
N ALA A 119 -18.13 -1.83 14.85
CA ALA A 119 -17.91 -3.22 14.46
C ALA A 119 -16.43 -3.65 14.70
N PRO A 120 -16.17 -4.97 14.82
CA PRO A 120 -14.81 -5.49 14.91
C PRO A 120 -13.97 -5.09 13.68
N VAL A 121 -12.72 -4.70 13.92
CA VAL A 121 -11.81 -4.28 12.85
C VAL A 121 -11.41 -5.48 11.98
N SER A 122 -11.73 -5.44 10.69
CA SER A 122 -11.33 -6.45 9.70
C SER A 122 -9.93 -6.21 9.13
N ILE A 123 -9.38 -7.21 8.43
CA ILE A 123 -8.08 -7.07 7.76
C ILE A 123 -8.15 -6.02 6.63
N GLU A 124 -9.27 -5.94 5.92
CA GLU A 124 -9.49 -4.94 4.88
C GLU A 124 -9.51 -3.52 5.45
N GLN A 125 -10.05 -3.33 6.66
CA GLN A 125 -10.01 -2.03 7.32
C GLN A 125 -8.59 -1.64 7.73
N ILE A 126 -7.77 -2.60 8.17
CA ILE A 126 -6.34 -2.39 8.44
C ILE A 126 -5.61 -1.97 7.15
N GLU A 127 -5.80 -2.71 6.07
CA GLU A 127 -5.21 -2.40 4.77
C GLU A 127 -5.63 -1.03 4.25
N ALA A 128 -6.92 -0.71 4.35
CA ALA A 128 -7.46 0.59 3.94
C ALA A 128 -6.87 1.72 4.78
N ALA A 129 -6.60 1.49 6.08
CA ALA A 129 -6.06 2.51 6.97
C ALA A 129 -4.59 2.77 6.65
N GLY A 130 -3.89 1.70 6.29
CA GLY A 130 -2.55 1.75 5.75
C GLY A 130 -2.45 2.48 4.42
N LEU A 131 -3.33 2.14 3.48
CA LEU A 131 -3.40 2.81 2.18
C LEU A 131 -3.75 4.29 2.34
N ASN A 132 -4.69 4.64 3.23
CA ASN A 132 -4.98 6.01 3.61
C ASN A 132 -3.78 6.74 4.18
N ALA A 133 -2.99 6.07 5.02
CA ALA A 133 -1.76 6.62 5.55
C ALA A 133 -0.72 6.85 4.44
N LEU A 134 -0.59 5.96 3.44
CA LEU A 134 0.29 6.20 2.29
C LEU A 134 -0.23 7.36 1.40
N TRP A 135 -1.54 7.46 1.23
CA TRP A 135 -2.15 8.53 0.43
C TRP A 135 -2.02 9.92 1.03
N SER A 136 -1.61 10.06 2.30
CA SER A 136 -1.30 11.39 2.85
C SER A 136 -0.21 12.13 2.06
N TRP A 137 0.67 11.40 1.37
CA TRP A 137 1.73 11.99 0.54
C TRP A 137 1.28 12.35 -0.90
N TYR A 138 -0.01 12.49 -1.17
CA TYR A 138 -0.53 12.72 -2.53
C TYR A 138 0.07 13.96 -3.22
N GLU A 139 0.47 14.98 -2.47
CA GLU A 139 1.11 16.19 -3.03
C GLU A 139 2.60 16.00 -3.33
N GLN A 140 3.26 15.03 -2.68
CA GLN A 140 4.70 14.78 -2.84
C GLN A 140 5.02 13.56 -3.71
N VAL A 141 4.02 12.75 -4.04
CA VAL A 141 4.15 11.55 -4.87
C VAL A 141 3.47 11.78 -6.22
N PRO A 142 4.13 11.47 -7.34
CA PRO A 142 3.53 11.61 -8.67
C PRO A 142 2.19 10.85 -8.80
N PRO A 143 1.17 11.43 -9.46
CA PRO A 143 -0.13 10.78 -9.69
C PRO A 143 -0.04 9.40 -10.33
N ALA A 144 0.94 9.20 -11.22
CA ALA A 144 1.19 7.91 -11.88
C ALA A 144 1.56 6.80 -10.87
N LEU A 145 2.24 7.13 -9.78
CA LEU A 145 2.55 6.18 -8.69
C LEU A 145 1.32 5.99 -7.79
N LEU A 146 0.58 7.04 -7.45
CA LEU A 146 -0.64 6.90 -6.64
C LEU A 146 -1.67 5.97 -7.30
N SER A 147 -1.87 6.13 -8.61
CA SER A 147 -2.79 5.28 -9.40
C SER A 147 -2.35 3.83 -9.46
N ARG A 148 -1.04 3.57 -9.45
CA ARG A 148 -0.48 2.22 -9.43
C ARG A 148 -0.43 1.61 -8.03
N LEU A 149 -0.34 2.44 -7.00
CA LEU A 149 -0.38 1.99 -5.61
C LEU A 149 -1.71 1.30 -5.30
N THR A 150 -2.83 1.87 -5.73
CA THR A 150 -4.18 1.31 -5.48
C THR A 150 -4.37 -0.07 -6.11
N LEU A 151 -3.70 -0.34 -7.23
CA LEU A 151 -3.72 -1.66 -7.88
C LEU A 151 -3.14 -2.77 -7.00
N GLN A 152 -2.29 -2.44 -6.04
CA GLN A 152 -1.70 -3.43 -5.12
C GLN A 152 -2.67 -3.91 -4.04
N PHE A 153 -3.83 -3.25 -3.89
CA PHE A 153 -4.83 -3.57 -2.87
C PHE A 153 -6.10 -4.13 -3.51
N SER A 154 -6.89 -4.90 -2.77
CA SER A 154 -8.19 -5.37 -3.25
C SER A 154 -9.17 -4.21 -3.49
N GLU A 155 -10.19 -4.42 -4.31
CA GLU A 155 -11.20 -3.39 -4.57
C GLU A 155 -12.00 -2.99 -3.31
N PRO A 156 -12.38 -3.91 -2.40
CA PRO A 156 -12.98 -3.55 -1.12
C PRO A 156 -12.11 -2.58 -0.29
N VAL A 157 -10.79 -2.80 -0.25
CA VAL A 157 -9.84 -1.94 0.48
C VAL A 157 -9.78 -0.55 -0.11
N VAL A 158 -9.69 -0.44 -1.44
CA VAL A 158 -9.66 0.87 -2.12
C VAL A 158 -10.96 1.63 -1.90
N ARG A 159 -12.11 0.97 -1.97
CA ARG A 159 -13.41 1.60 -1.66
C ARG A 159 -13.49 2.11 -0.22
N LEU A 160 -13.04 1.32 0.76
CA LEU A 160 -13.00 1.73 2.17
C LEU A 160 -12.10 2.93 2.37
N HIS A 161 -10.93 2.92 1.74
CA HIS A 161 -10.00 4.04 1.82
C HIS A 161 -10.64 5.35 1.33
N TRP A 162 -11.32 5.36 0.19
CA TRP A 162 -11.94 6.58 -0.36
C TRP A 162 -13.02 7.19 0.55
N GLN A 163 -13.57 6.43 1.48
CA GLN A 163 -14.56 6.92 2.43
C GLN A 163 -13.93 7.69 3.61
N TRP A 164 -12.61 7.54 3.82
CA TRP A 164 -11.92 8.17 4.93
C TRP A 164 -11.23 9.48 4.54
N PRO A 165 -11.20 10.48 5.44
CA PRO A 165 -10.51 11.72 5.18
C PRO A 165 -9.02 11.45 4.96
N VAL A 166 -8.41 12.20 4.05
CA VAL A 166 -6.94 12.18 3.89
C VAL A 166 -6.34 12.77 5.15
N THR A 167 -5.38 12.05 5.73
CA THR A 167 -4.68 12.48 6.94
C THR A 167 -3.35 13.13 6.64
N GLN A 168 -2.78 13.82 7.62
CA GLN A 168 -1.43 14.37 7.46
C GLN A 168 -0.38 13.26 7.36
N PRO A 169 0.72 13.49 6.62
CA PRO A 169 1.78 12.51 6.51
C PRO A 169 2.56 12.31 7.81
N ASP A 170 2.64 11.06 8.26
CA ASP A 170 3.45 10.65 9.40
C ASP A 170 4.73 9.96 8.92
N THR A 171 5.79 10.77 8.77
CA THR A 171 7.08 10.28 8.25
C THR A 171 7.76 9.32 9.24
N ALA A 172 7.58 9.51 10.55
CA ALA A 172 8.17 8.64 11.56
C ALA A 172 7.55 7.25 11.50
N LEU A 173 6.23 7.17 11.43
CA LEU A 173 5.49 5.92 11.27
C LEU A 173 5.89 5.19 9.99
N PHE A 174 5.97 5.90 8.86
CA PHE A 174 6.38 5.30 7.58
C PHE A 174 7.81 4.73 7.65
N LEU A 175 8.78 5.50 8.14
CA LEU A 175 10.17 5.04 8.25
C LEU A 175 10.32 3.83 9.18
N LEU A 176 9.59 3.81 10.29
CA LEU A 176 9.59 2.66 11.20
C LEU A 176 8.93 1.44 10.57
N ALA A 177 7.83 1.60 9.84
CA ALA A 177 7.20 0.51 9.10
C ALA A 177 8.14 -0.05 8.02
N VAL A 178 8.88 0.81 7.30
CA VAL A 178 9.93 0.39 6.35
C VAL A 178 11.03 -0.38 7.06
N GLN A 179 11.55 0.10 8.19
CA GLN A 179 12.58 -0.61 8.95
C GLN A 179 12.10 -1.98 9.44
N HIS A 180 10.86 -2.05 9.93
CA HIS A 180 10.24 -3.30 10.35
C HIS A 180 10.09 -4.28 9.18
N ALA A 181 9.57 -3.82 8.04
CA ALA A 181 9.42 -4.63 6.83
C ALA A 181 10.76 -5.16 6.29
N ARG A 182 11.83 -4.36 6.40
CA ARG A 182 13.18 -4.83 6.04
C ARG A 182 13.72 -5.88 7.00
N ARG A 183 13.39 -5.78 8.29
CA ARG A 183 13.82 -6.75 9.30
C ARG A 183 13.04 -8.07 9.20
N TYR A 184 11.77 -8.00 8.80
CA TYR A 184 10.87 -9.16 8.68
C TYR A 184 10.20 -9.15 7.30
N PRO A 185 10.93 -9.51 6.21
CA PRO A 185 10.44 -9.39 4.84
C PRO A 185 9.36 -10.41 4.47
N ASN A 186 9.30 -11.53 5.18
CA ASN A 186 8.29 -12.59 5.03
C ASN A 186 7.54 -12.72 6.37
N PRO A 187 6.62 -11.79 6.67
CA PRO A 187 5.81 -11.88 7.88
C PRO A 187 4.90 -13.13 7.83
N ASP A 188 4.69 -13.72 9.01
CA ASP A 188 3.81 -14.87 9.26
C ASP A 188 2.43 -14.78 8.59
#